data_AF-A0A5N5Q0E5-F1
#
_entry.id   AF-A0A5N5Q0E5-F1
#
_cell.length_a   1.000
_cell.length_b   1.000
_cell.length_c   1.000
_cell.angle_alpha   90.00
_cell.angle_beta   90.00
_cell.angle_gamma   90.00
#
_symmetry.space_group_name_H-M   'P 1'
#
loop_
_entity.id
_entity.type
_entity.pdbx_description
1 polymer ?
#
loop_
_entity_poly.entity_id
_entity_poly.type
_entity_poly.pdbx_seq_one_letter_code
_entity_poly.pdbx_strand_id
1 'polypeptide(L)'
;MPEFRVSSVVKLPGLYFQAGPIFSNDMDVSHRIFAALAGDDASNLSLDDAKGRASQSLETLVETVLHYRDLYRALRGNKDCWDVITDQAKLYALLSADEVKLLLMTVARARDQYAGQAAPTRLTQLLDDFITLKKETIALGPPVAFNVSVHPLAAAEHEATQAIQSLESNLLAMNVSTKWPPSYFSSKDLIVLTHHEVMAALGGVDRTNTQPREQFPPADCRNLPALIRLQLCHLALTKYANKDWKLFLSPVGFLDDSSRRKWYTVAGQQTKVFVTAKYFLTYADEALRRSKFNVMGMFCHWVLQDLYLTRVVDIVRHNPTELWTDWQLMRRYATVVILRHIPTPLGMRVHVVWYDPSMEDVRILQRFEHDQEAIANYRAHVMEMLEEWAAENRIEIESRYRGGPVSNEAGVSGDSVRQCFHFIERVTSGRWFELPEPDDEQALLNMGFVKMESTLQERW
;
A
#
# COMPACT_ATOMS: atom_id res chain seq x y z
N MET A 1 -13.37 -30.59 11.39
CA MET A 1 -12.32 -30.87 10.37
C MET A 1 -12.98 -30.71 9.01
N PRO A 2 -12.34 -30.06 8.02
CA PRO A 2 -12.92 -29.93 6.69
C PRO A 2 -13.24 -31.32 6.11
N GLU A 3 -14.42 -31.49 5.54
CA GLU A 3 -14.87 -32.76 4.94
C GLU A 3 -14.14 -33.10 3.62
N PHE A 4 -13.30 -32.17 3.13
CA PHE A 4 -12.55 -32.33 1.88
C PHE A 4 -11.10 -31.87 2.00
N ARG A 5 -10.24 -32.40 1.13
CA ARG A 5 -8.86 -31.92 0.97
C ARG A 5 -8.88 -30.53 0.34
N VAL A 6 -8.25 -29.54 0.96
CA VAL A 6 -8.22 -28.13 0.48
C VAL A 6 -7.76 -28.03 -0.99
N SER A 7 -6.82 -28.87 -1.42
CA SER A 7 -6.38 -28.95 -2.83
C SER A 7 -7.49 -29.26 -3.83
N SER A 8 -8.61 -29.85 -3.41
CA SER A 8 -9.75 -30.17 -4.27
C SER A 8 -10.52 -28.92 -4.69
N VAL A 9 -10.37 -27.80 -3.98
CA VAL A 9 -11.05 -26.53 -4.25
C VAL A 9 -10.61 -25.91 -5.58
N VAL A 10 -9.36 -26.13 -5.97
CA VAL A 10 -8.82 -25.60 -7.25
C VAL A 10 -8.92 -26.59 -8.40
N LYS A 11 -9.40 -27.82 -8.15
CA LYS A 11 -9.68 -28.82 -9.20
C LYS A 11 -11.01 -28.50 -9.87
N LEU A 12 -10.99 -27.44 -10.66
CA LEU A 12 -12.12 -26.92 -11.42
C LEU A 12 -12.19 -27.56 -12.82
N PRO A 13 -13.37 -27.59 -13.46
CA PRO A 13 -13.51 -28.09 -14.82
C PRO A 13 -12.55 -27.39 -15.80
N GLY A 14 -11.91 -28.17 -16.67
CA GLY A 14 -10.98 -27.64 -17.68
C GLY A 14 -9.55 -27.35 -17.19
N LEU A 15 -9.21 -27.73 -15.95
CA LEU A 15 -7.87 -27.64 -15.37
C LEU A 15 -7.32 -29.03 -15.02
N TYR A 16 -6.04 -29.27 -15.31
CA TYR A 16 -5.34 -30.48 -14.93
C TYR A 16 -4.09 -30.17 -14.10
N PHE A 17 -4.05 -30.64 -12.85
CA PHE A 17 -2.88 -30.53 -11.99
C PHE A 17 -2.20 -31.90 -11.88
N GLN A 18 -0.88 -31.91 -12.03
CA GLN A 18 -0.07 -33.13 -11.83
C GLN A 18 -0.15 -33.59 -10.36
N ALA A 19 0.18 -34.87 -10.13
CA ALA A 19 0.25 -35.41 -8.79
C ALA A 19 1.36 -34.72 -7.98
N GLY A 20 1.03 -34.28 -6.76
CA GLY A 20 1.95 -33.57 -5.88
C GLY A 20 1.34 -32.28 -5.30
N PRO A 21 2.17 -31.46 -4.64
CA PRO A 21 1.76 -30.14 -4.19
C PRO A 21 1.46 -29.24 -5.39
N ILE A 22 0.29 -28.58 -5.35
CA ILE A 22 -0.21 -27.80 -6.50
C ILE A 22 0.60 -26.51 -6.66
N PHE A 23 0.77 -25.72 -5.61
CA PHE A 23 1.39 -24.39 -5.68
C PHE A 23 2.84 -24.37 -5.17
N SER A 24 3.08 -24.88 -3.95
CA SER A 24 4.41 -24.88 -3.35
C SER A 24 4.61 -26.08 -2.43
N ASN A 25 5.86 -26.53 -2.30
CA ASN A 25 6.28 -27.47 -1.25
C ASN A 25 6.24 -26.83 0.14
N ASP A 26 6.29 -25.49 0.20
CA ASP A 26 6.05 -24.72 1.41
C ASP A 26 4.55 -24.75 1.72
N MET A 27 4.21 -25.41 2.82
CA MET A 27 2.84 -25.59 3.28
C MET A 27 2.19 -24.26 3.66
N ASP A 28 2.94 -23.29 4.18
CA ASP A 28 2.40 -22.00 4.59
C ASP A 28 2.04 -21.15 3.37
N VAL A 29 2.89 -21.15 2.33
CA VAL A 29 2.58 -20.51 1.04
C VAL A 29 1.34 -21.13 0.41
N SER A 30 1.27 -22.46 0.37
CA SER A 30 0.13 -23.17 -0.20
C SER A 30 -1.15 -22.86 0.58
N HIS A 31 -1.11 -22.89 1.91
CA HIS A 31 -2.26 -22.56 2.76
C HIS A 31 -2.76 -21.13 2.50
N ARG A 32 -1.85 -20.15 2.43
CA ARG A 32 -2.22 -18.75 2.10
C ARG A 32 -2.88 -18.62 0.74
N ILE A 33 -2.36 -19.30 -0.28
CA ILE A 33 -2.95 -19.27 -1.62
C ILE A 33 -4.37 -19.87 -1.61
N PHE A 34 -4.60 -20.97 -0.89
CA PHE A 34 -5.94 -21.54 -0.77
C PHE A 34 -6.89 -20.62 0.00
N ALA A 35 -6.43 -20.03 1.10
CA ALA A 35 -7.19 -19.03 1.85
C ALA A 35 -7.54 -17.81 0.98
N ALA A 36 -6.63 -17.37 0.12
CA ALA A 36 -6.88 -16.26 -0.80
C ALA A 36 -7.95 -16.56 -1.84
N LEU A 37 -8.09 -17.82 -2.25
CA LEU A 37 -9.07 -18.25 -3.25
C LEU A 37 -10.46 -18.51 -2.68
N ALA A 38 -10.54 -19.15 -1.52
CA ALA A 38 -11.81 -19.67 -0.99
C ALA A 38 -12.22 -19.08 0.36
N GLY A 39 -11.34 -18.33 1.02
CA GLY A 39 -11.48 -17.84 2.39
C GLY A 39 -10.92 -18.81 3.44
N ASP A 40 -10.53 -18.27 4.59
CA ASP A 40 -10.14 -19.09 5.76
C ASP A 40 -11.31 -19.91 6.33
N ASP A 41 -12.55 -19.49 6.03
CA ASP A 41 -13.79 -20.18 6.38
C ASP A 41 -14.16 -21.30 5.40
N ALA A 42 -13.35 -21.58 4.38
CA ALA A 42 -13.67 -22.57 3.35
C ALA A 42 -13.95 -23.97 3.92
N SER A 43 -13.37 -24.32 5.07
CA SER A 43 -13.65 -25.59 5.75
C SER A 43 -15.08 -25.73 6.25
N ASN A 44 -15.82 -24.62 6.37
CA ASN A 44 -17.21 -24.57 6.83
C ASN A 44 -18.21 -24.61 5.66
N LEU A 45 -17.71 -24.62 4.43
CA LEU A 45 -18.51 -24.63 3.20
C LEU A 45 -18.63 -26.04 2.64
N SER A 46 -19.62 -26.26 1.79
CA SER A 46 -19.61 -27.43 0.92
C SER A 46 -18.44 -27.34 -0.07
N LEU A 47 -17.97 -28.48 -0.58
CA LEU A 47 -16.90 -28.50 -1.58
C LEU A 47 -17.28 -27.70 -2.84
N ASP A 48 -18.55 -27.75 -3.25
CA ASP A 48 -19.04 -27.05 -4.44
C ASP A 48 -19.08 -25.54 -4.22
N ASP A 49 -19.49 -25.07 -3.04
CA ASP A 49 -19.44 -23.64 -2.68
C ASP A 49 -17.99 -23.13 -2.61
N ALA A 50 -17.09 -23.91 -2.01
CA ALA A 50 -15.67 -23.57 -1.95
C ALA A 50 -15.04 -23.49 -3.36
N LYS A 51 -15.38 -24.44 -4.25
CA LYS A 51 -14.99 -24.39 -5.66
C LYS A 51 -15.57 -23.18 -6.38
N GLY A 52 -16.83 -22.83 -6.11
CA GLY A 52 -17.48 -21.63 -6.64
C GLY A 52 -16.72 -20.35 -6.27
N ARG A 53 -16.39 -20.17 -4.98
CA ARG A 53 -15.58 -19.04 -4.50
C ARG A 53 -14.19 -19.00 -5.14
N ALA A 54 -13.52 -20.15 -5.23
CA ALA A 54 -12.20 -20.22 -5.85
C ALA A 54 -12.24 -19.90 -7.35
N SER A 55 -13.25 -20.38 -8.07
CA SER A 55 -13.46 -20.04 -9.48
C SER A 55 -13.65 -18.53 -9.65
N GLN A 56 -14.52 -17.91 -8.85
CA GLN A 56 -14.77 -16.47 -8.92
C GLN A 56 -13.53 -15.64 -8.57
N SER A 57 -12.77 -16.03 -7.55
CA SER A 57 -11.51 -15.36 -7.18
C SER A 57 -10.47 -15.47 -8.28
N LEU A 58 -10.35 -16.64 -8.92
CA LEU A 58 -9.48 -16.82 -10.08
C LEU A 58 -9.93 -15.97 -11.26
N GLU A 59 -11.22 -15.99 -11.62
CA GLU A 59 -11.77 -15.16 -12.69
C GLU A 59 -11.43 -13.68 -12.47
N THR A 60 -11.70 -13.16 -11.27
CA THR A 60 -11.39 -11.78 -10.89
C THR A 60 -9.90 -11.46 -11.02
N LEU A 61 -9.03 -12.38 -10.60
CA LEU A 61 -7.59 -12.22 -10.74
C LEU A 61 -7.15 -12.19 -12.21
N VAL A 62 -7.65 -13.11 -13.05
CA VAL A 62 -7.30 -13.13 -14.47
C VAL A 62 -7.83 -11.88 -15.18
N GLU A 63 -9.06 -11.46 -14.88
CA GLU A 63 -9.63 -10.21 -15.39
C GLU A 63 -8.79 -9.00 -15.01
N THR A 64 -8.29 -8.95 -13.77
CA THR A 64 -7.37 -7.89 -13.33
C THR A 64 -6.11 -7.88 -14.19
N VAL A 65 -5.50 -9.04 -14.45
CA VAL A 65 -4.29 -9.12 -15.30
C VAL A 65 -4.57 -8.70 -16.74
N LEU A 66 -5.69 -9.13 -17.30
CA LEU A 66 -6.11 -8.79 -18.66
C LEU A 66 -6.48 -7.30 -18.80
N HIS A 67 -7.05 -6.70 -17.75
CA HIS A 67 -7.26 -5.26 -17.69
C HIS A 67 -5.93 -4.50 -17.77
N TYR A 68 -4.88 -5.01 -17.10
CA TYR A 68 -3.52 -4.47 -17.17
C TYR A 68 -2.64 -5.12 -18.25
N ARG A 69 -3.22 -5.66 -19.34
CA ARG A 69 -2.47 -6.38 -20.39
C ARG A 69 -1.35 -5.56 -21.02
N ASP A 70 -1.55 -4.26 -21.22
CA ASP A 70 -0.57 -3.41 -21.89
C ASP A 70 0.60 -3.09 -20.95
N LEU A 71 0.32 -2.94 -19.65
CA LEU A 71 1.35 -2.88 -18.61
C LEU A 71 2.14 -4.20 -18.55
N TYR A 72 1.44 -5.33 -18.57
CA TYR A 72 2.05 -6.65 -18.56
C TYR A 72 2.99 -6.85 -19.76
N ARG A 73 2.54 -6.46 -20.96
CA ARG A 73 3.35 -6.45 -22.18
C ARG A 73 4.54 -5.53 -21.99
N ALA A 74 4.32 -4.25 -21.69
CA ALA A 74 5.38 -3.23 -21.58
C ALA A 74 6.50 -3.65 -20.61
N LEU A 75 6.13 -4.19 -19.46
CA LEU A 75 7.05 -4.61 -18.40
C LEU A 75 7.47 -6.08 -18.50
N ARG A 76 7.02 -6.82 -19.52
CA ARG A 76 7.29 -8.25 -19.72
C ARG A 76 6.97 -9.11 -18.49
N GLY A 77 5.93 -8.74 -17.73
CA GLY A 77 5.57 -9.41 -16.49
C GLY A 77 6.68 -9.42 -15.43
N ASN A 78 7.51 -8.37 -15.38
CA ASN A 78 8.49 -8.16 -14.32
C ASN A 78 7.84 -7.96 -12.94
N LYS A 79 8.65 -7.80 -11.90
CA LYS A 79 8.17 -7.65 -10.51
C LYS A 79 7.18 -6.48 -10.35
N ASP A 80 7.50 -5.30 -10.89
CA ASP A 80 6.66 -4.10 -10.74
C ASP A 80 5.24 -4.31 -11.33
N CYS A 81 5.13 -5.05 -12.43
CA CYS A 81 3.83 -5.41 -13.00
C CYS A 81 2.99 -6.25 -12.04
N TRP A 82 3.60 -7.24 -11.38
CA TRP A 82 2.90 -8.09 -10.42
C TRP A 82 2.58 -7.35 -9.12
N ASP A 83 3.38 -6.37 -8.73
CA ASP A 83 3.06 -5.47 -7.61
C ASP A 83 1.77 -4.67 -7.92
N VAL A 84 1.63 -4.12 -9.14
CA VAL A 84 0.36 -3.45 -9.59
C VAL A 84 -0.80 -4.44 -9.59
N ILE A 85 -0.66 -5.60 -10.23
CA ILE A 85 -1.74 -6.60 -10.30
C ILE A 85 -2.18 -7.03 -8.90
N THR A 86 -1.23 -7.28 -8.01
CA THR A 86 -1.49 -7.70 -6.63
C THR A 86 -2.20 -6.61 -5.85
N ASP A 87 -1.82 -5.35 -6.05
CA ASP A 87 -2.47 -4.19 -5.44
C ASP A 87 -3.93 -3.98 -5.92
N GLN A 88 -4.28 -4.49 -7.10
CA GLN A 88 -5.65 -4.39 -7.66
C GLN A 88 -6.50 -5.66 -7.47
N ALA A 89 -5.89 -6.82 -7.27
CA ALA A 89 -6.60 -8.09 -7.13
C ALA A 89 -7.52 -8.13 -5.89
N LYS A 90 -8.76 -8.58 -6.08
CA LYS A 90 -9.74 -8.78 -4.99
C LYS A 90 -9.74 -10.25 -4.58
N LEU A 91 -8.95 -10.59 -3.56
CA LEU A 91 -8.81 -11.93 -3.02
C LEU A 91 -9.30 -11.96 -1.56
N TYR A 92 -9.59 -13.15 -1.02
CA TYR A 92 -10.06 -13.29 0.36
C TYR A 92 -8.96 -13.15 1.42
N ALA A 93 -7.70 -13.32 1.02
CA ALA A 93 -6.52 -13.18 1.85
C ALA A 93 -5.42 -12.43 1.08
N LEU A 94 -4.58 -11.71 1.82
CA LEU A 94 -3.52 -10.90 1.23
C LEU A 94 -2.33 -11.77 0.82
N LEU A 95 -2.05 -11.79 -0.49
CA LEU A 95 -0.89 -12.44 -1.10
C LEU A 95 0.18 -11.41 -1.47
N SER A 96 1.45 -11.84 -1.46
CA SER A 96 2.55 -11.11 -2.08
C SER A 96 2.51 -11.23 -3.60
N ALA A 97 3.22 -10.34 -4.31
CA ALA A 97 3.29 -10.37 -5.77
C ALA A 97 3.85 -11.68 -6.34
N ASP A 98 4.84 -12.26 -5.66
CA ASP A 98 5.40 -13.56 -6.04
C ASP A 98 4.38 -14.70 -5.85
N GLU A 99 3.57 -14.65 -4.78
CA GLU A 99 2.51 -15.62 -4.53
C GLU A 99 1.36 -15.49 -5.54
N VAL A 100 0.95 -14.27 -5.92
CA VAL A 100 -0.05 -14.03 -6.97
C VAL A 100 0.46 -14.53 -8.32
N LYS A 101 1.71 -14.22 -8.66
CA LYS A 101 2.37 -14.73 -9.87
C LYS A 101 2.41 -16.25 -9.88
N LEU A 102 2.83 -16.86 -8.77
CA LEU A 102 2.89 -18.32 -8.61
C LEU A 102 1.52 -18.95 -8.82
N LEU A 103 0.49 -18.42 -8.15
CA LEU A 103 -0.90 -18.85 -8.27
C LEU A 103 -1.35 -18.82 -9.75
N LEU A 104 -1.28 -17.65 -10.40
CA LEU A 104 -1.80 -17.50 -11.75
C LEU A 104 -1.02 -18.33 -12.77
N MET A 105 0.31 -18.37 -12.66
CA MET A 105 1.15 -19.19 -13.55
C MET A 105 0.90 -20.68 -13.41
N THR A 106 0.61 -21.15 -12.19
CA THR A 106 0.30 -22.56 -11.92
C THR A 106 -1.04 -22.94 -12.52
N VAL A 107 -2.06 -22.09 -12.34
CA VAL A 107 -3.40 -22.32 -12.92
C VAL A 107 -3.37 -22.26 -14.45
N ALA A 108 -2.68 -21.27 -15.03
CA ALA A 108 -2.51 -21.18 -16.47
C ALA A 108 -1.77 -22.40 -17.05
N ARG A 109 -0.75 -22.92 -16.35
CA ARG A 109 -0.08 -24.18 -16.74
C ARG A 109 -1.04 -25.37 -16.66
N ALA A 110 -1.84 -25.46 -15.61
CA ALA A 110 -2.82 -26.53 -15.45
C ALA A 110 -3.88 -26.51 -16.57
N ARG A 111 -4.22 -25.32 -17.07
CA ARG A 111 -5.08 -25.15 -18.25
C ARG A 111 -4.38 -25.60 -19.54
N ASP A 112 -3.16 -25.13 -19.79
CA ASP A 112 -2.37 -25.48 -21.00
C ASP A 112 -2.08 -26.99 -21.09
N GLN A 113 -2.04 -27.70 -19.95
CA GLN A 113 -1.85 -29.16 -19.86
C GLN A 113 -3.16 -29.97 -19.92
N TYR A 114 -4.33 -29.33 -19.91
CA TYR A 114 -5.60 -30.03 -19.90
C TYR A 114 -5.93 -30.60 -21.29
N ALA A 115 -5.96 -31.93 -21.43
CA ALA A 115 -6.25 -32.63 -22.68
C ALA A 115 -7.68 -33.23 -22.77
N GLY A 116 -8.55 -32.89 -21.81
CA GLY A 116 -9.93 -33.42 -21.76
C GLY A 116 -10.94 -32.61 -22.57
N GLN A 117 -12.21 -33.02 -22.51
CA GLN A 117 -13.35 -32.38 -23.21
C GLN A 117 -14.31 -31.69 -22.22
N ALA A 118 -13.81 -30.86 -21.31
CA ALA A 118 -14.69 -30.04 -20.48
C ALA A 118 -15.39 -28.97 -21.33
N ALA A 119 -16.65 -28.67 -21.02
CA ALA A 119 -17.34 -27.53 -21.59
C ALA A 119 -16.58 -26.23 -21.22
N PRO A 120 -16.46 -25.26 -22.16
CA PRO A 120 -15.80 -23.99 -21.88
C PRO A 120 -16.58 -23.23 -20.80
N THR A 121 -15.87 -22.83 -19.76
CA THR A 121 -16.34 -21.92 -18.71
C THR A 121 -15.73 -20.53 -18.89
N ARG A 122 -16.31 -19.51 -18.25
CA ARG A 122 -15.73 -18.15 -18.23
C ARG A 122 -14.27 -18.15 -17.76
N LEU A 123 -13.98 -18.82 -16.65
CA LEU A 123 -12.61 -19.00 -16.17
C LEU A 123 -11.67 -19.59 -17.23
N THR A 124 -12.09 -20.66 -17.93
CA THR A 124 -11.21 -21.27 -18.95
C THR A 124 -10.95 -20.34 -20.12
N GLN A 125 -11.95 -19.55 -20.55
CA GLN A 125 -11.78 -18.55 -21.62
C GLN A 125 -10.80 -17.46 -21.21
N LEU A 126 -10.96 -16.89 -20.00
CA LEU A 126 -10.05 -15.89 -19.46
C LEU A 126 -8.61 -16.42 -19.35
N LEU A 127 -8.45 -17.67 -18.91
CA LEU A 127 -7.13 -18.30 -18.82
C LEU A 127 -6.51 -18.52 -20.20
N ASP A 128 -7.29 -18.91 -21.20
CA ASP A 128 -6.82 -19.07 -22.59
C ASP A 128 -6.36 -17.71 -23.17
N ASP A 129 -7.09 -16.62 -22.88
CA ASP A 129 -6.69 -15.26 -23.24
C ASP A 129 -5.37 -14.84 -22.56
N PHE A 130 -5.23 -15.13 -21.26
CA PHE A 130 -4.01 -14.84 -20.52
C PHE A 130 -2.81 -15.67 -21.02
N ILE A 131 -3.01 -16.95 -21.35
CA ILE A 131 -1.97 -17.80 -21.95
C ILE A 131 -1.51 -17.20 -23.29
N THR A 132 -2.44 -16.70 -24.09
CA THR A 132 -2.14 -16.01 -25.35
C THR A 132 -1.32 -14.74 -25.11
N LEU A 133 -1.77 -13.86 -24.21
CA LEU A 133 -1.04 -12.65 -23.80
C LEU A 133 0.39 -12.96 -23.33
N LYS A 134 0.56 -14.03 -22.54
CA LYS A 134 1.87 -14.48 -22.07
C LYS A 134 2.76 -14.93 -23.23
N LYS A 135 2.24 -15.73 -24.17
CA LYS A 135 2.98 -16.21 -25.35
C LYS A 135 3.42 -15.03 -26.23
N GLU A 136 2.54 -14.07 -26.48
CA GLU A 136 2.85 -12.83 -27.20
C GLU A 136 3.95 -12.03 -26.49
N THR A 137 3.84 -11.86 -25.18
CA THR A 137 4.79 -11.06 -24.39
C THR A 137 6.20 -11.68 -24.38
N ILE A 138 6.30 -13.01 -24.37
CA ILE A 138 7.59 -13.72 -24.49
C ILE A 138 8.22 -13.50 -25.87
N ALA A 139 7.41 -13.37 -26.92
CA ALA A 139 7.89 -13.10 -28.27
C ALA A 139 8.39 -11.66 -28.46
N LEU A 140 7.98 -10.73 -27.60
CA LEU A 140 8.49 -9.37 -27.59
C LEU A 140 9.89 -9.36 -26.94
N GLY A 141 10.91 -8.84 -27.65
CA GLY A 141 12.29 -8.67 -27.15
C GLY A 141 12.40 -7.81 -25.87
N PRO A 142 13.61 -7.43 -25.42
CA PRO A 142 13.81 -6.78 -24.11
C PRO A 142 12.95 -5.52 -23.93
N PRO A 143 12.53 -5.22 -22.68
CA PRO A 143 11.58 -4.14 -22.40
C PRO A 143 12.13 -2.77 -22.81
N VAL A 144 11.27 -1.96 -23.46
CA VAL A 144 11.53 -0.54 -23.74
C VAL A 144 11.05 0.26 -22.52
N ALA A 145 11.79 1.29 -22.14
CA ALA A 145 11.59 2.05 -20.90
C ALA A 145 10.12 2.43 -20.60
N PHE A 146 9.75 2.35 -19.31
CA PHE A 146 8.41 2.64 -18.79
C PHE A 146 8.07 4.13 -18.92
N ASN A 147 7.06 4.46 -19.74
CA ASN A 147 6.41 5.78 -19.76
C ASN A 147 4.91 5.58 -19.53
N VAL A 148 4.37 6.14 -18.45
CA VAL A 148 2.92 6.22 -18.23
C VAL A 148 2.42 7.46 -18.95
N SER A 149 1.46 7.29 -19.85
CA SER A 149 0.73 8.40 -20.50
C SER A 149 -0.71 8.35 -20.02
N VAL A 150 -1.29 9.49 -19.64
CA VAL A 150 -2.65 9.54 -19.09
C VAL A 150 -3.60 10.24 -20.06
N HIS A 151 -4.71 9.58 -20.39
CA HIS A 151 -5.80 10.16 -21.17
C HIS A 151 -6.91 10.73 -20.25
N PRO A 152 -7.60 11.83 -20.62
CA PRO A 152 -8.74 12.36 -19.88
C PRO A 152 -9.96 11.42 -19.94
N LEU A 153 -10.66 11.25 -18.80
CA LEU A 153 -11.72 10.24 -18.63
C LEU A 153 -12.94 10.42 -19.55
N ALA A 154 -13.20 11.63 -20.05
CA ALA A 154 -14.32 11.87 -20.96
C ALA A 154 -14.14 11.20 -22.35
N ALA A 155 -12.93 10.77 -22.69
CA ALA A 155 -12.65 9.96 -23.88
C ALA A 155 -12.68 8.44 -23.59
N ALA A 156 -12.47 8.02 -22.33
CA ALA A 156 -12.31 6.61 -21.97
C ALA A 156 -13.63 5.80 -22.00
N GLU A 157 -14.77 6.43 -21.78
CA GLU A 157 -16.08 5.75 -21.87
C GLU A 157 -16.54 5.52 -23.31
N HIS A 158 -16.04 6.29 -24.28
CA HIS A 158 -16.36 6.11 -25.70
C HIS A 158 -15.25 5.35 -26.48
N GLU A 159 -14.01 5.41 -26.01
CA GLU A 159 -12.87 4.70 -26.62
C GLU A 159 -12.77 3.22 -26.21
N ALA A 160 -13.37 2.75 -25.13
CA ALA A 160 -13.37 1.31 -24.81
C ALA A 160 -13.99 0.44 -25.93
N THR A 161 -14.86 1.04 -26.75
CA THR A 161 -15.51 0.40 -27.90
C THR A 161 -14.78 0.67 -29.23
N GLN A 162 -13.95 1.72 -29.33
CA GLN A 162 -13.16 2.06 -30.53
C GLN A 162 -11.67 1.67 -30.44
N ALA A 163 -11.14 1.37 -29.24
CA ALA A 163 -9.73 1.03 -28.98
C ALA A 163 -9.31 -0.36 -29.47
N ILE A 164 -10.22 -1.12 -30.10
CA ILE A 164 -9.91 -2.38 -30.78
C ILE A 164 -9.39 -2.17 -32.21
N GLN A 165 -9.42 -0.94 -32.78
CA GLN A 165 -9.07 -0.75 -34.19
C GLN A 165 -8.04 0.33 -34.57
N SER A 166 -7.48 1.15 -33.67
CA SER A 166 -6.56 2.20 -34.15
C SER A 166 -5.46 2.65 -33.18
N LEU A 167 -4.58 1.74 -32.78
CA LEU A 167 -3.45 2.04 -31.89
C LEU A 167 -2.06 2.00 -32.55
N GLU A 168 -2.00 2.41 -33.83
CA GLU A 168 -0.76 2.93 -34.46
C GLU A 168 -0.91 4.38 -34.95
N SER A 169 -2.12 4.86 -35.24
CA SER A 169 -2.35 6.23 -35.75
C SER A 169 -2.41 7.32 -34.68
N ASN A 170 -2.74 6.97 -33.43
CA ASN A 170 -2.90 7.96 -32.35
C ASN A 170 -1.58 8.29 -31.63
N LEU A 171 -0.52 7.50 -31.85
CA LEU A 171 0.81 7.72 -31.26
C LEU A 171 1.56 8.91 -31.87
N LEU A 172 1.12 9.43 -33.01
CA LEU A 172 1.71 10.60 -33.68
C LEU A 172 0.93 11.91 -33.45
N ALA A 173 -0.29 11.87 -32.89
CA ALA A 173 -1.20 13.02 -32.90
C ALA A 173 -1.32 13.79 -31.57
N MET A 174 -0.70 13.35 -30.47
CA MET A 174 -0.91 13.97 -29.15
C MET A 174 0.36 14.64 -28.60
N ASN A 175 0.66 15.80 -29.17
CA ASN A 175 1.69 16.71 -28.67
C ASN A 175 1.15 17.52 -27.47
N VAL A 176 1.06 16.91 -26.29
CA VAL A 176 0.75 17.60 -25.02
C VAL A 176 1.95 17.46 -24.08
N SER A 177 2.61 18.60 -23.79
CA SER A 177 3.91 18.67 -23.12
C SER A 177 3.83 18.73 -21.59
N THR A 178 3.12 17.82 -20.93
CA THR A 178 3.28 17.61 -19.47
C THR A 178 3.32 16.12 -19.17
N LYS A 179 4.52 15.61 -18.83
CA LYS A 179 4.72 14.22 -18.41
C LYS A 179 4.02 14.01 -17.07
N TRP A 180 2.82 13.43 -17.11
CA TRP A 180 2.06 13.02 -15.95
C TRP A 180 2.13 11.49 -15.79
N PRO A 181 2.49 10.97 -14.62
CA PRO A 181 2.92 11.68 -13.40
C PRO A 181 4.33 12.30 -13.52
N PRO A 182 4.69 13.24 -12.64
CA PRO A 182 5.99 13.91 -12.66
C PRO A 182 7.17 12.94 -12.60
N SER A 183 8.26 13.26 -13.31
CA SER A 183 9.43 12.38 -13.46
C SER A 183 10.23 12.10 -12.18
N TYR A 184 9.94 12.80 -11.08
CA TYR A 184 10.62 12.59 -9.79
C TYR A 184 10.00 11.46 -8.95
N PHE A 185 8.87 10.90 -9.38
CA PHE A 185 8.27 9.72 -8.78
C PHE A 185 9.03 8.45 -9.18
N SER A 186 9.26 7.57 -8.21
CA SER A 186 9.86 6.25 -8.43
C SER A 186 8.82 5.27 -8.93
N SER A 187 9.22 4.14 -9.53
CA SER A 187 8.29 3.08 -9.95
C SER A 187 7.30 2.69 -8.84
N LYS A 188 7.76 2.60 -7.58
CA LYS A 188 6.89 2.30 -6.43
C LYS A 188 5.83 3.37 -6.18
N ASP A 189 6.18 4.64 -6.36
CA ASP A 189 5.22 5.75 -6.24
C ASP A 189 4.22 5.71 -7.40
N LEU A 190 4.71 5.38 -8.61
CA LEU A 190 3.89 5.27 -9.81
C LEU A 190 2.84 4.17 -9.65
N ILE A 191 3.18 3.02 -9.06
CA ILE A 191 2.22 1.94 -8.75
C ILE A 191 1.04 2.50 -7.96
N VAL A 192 1.32 3.22 -6.86
CA VAL A 192 0.28 3.84 -6.03
C VAL A 192 -0.54 4.88 -6.80
N LEU A 193 0.13 5.75 -7.56
CA LEU A 193 -0.52 6.79 -8.34
C LEU A 193 -1.38 6.22 -9.49
N THR A 194 -1.04 5.05 -10.03
CA THR A 194 -1.81 4.37 -11.09
C THR A 194 -2.97 3.52 -10.57
N HIS A 195 -3.14 3.40 -9.26
CA HIS A 195 -4.30 2.73 -8.67
C HIS A 195 -5.59 3.39 -9.18
N HIS A 196 -6.58 2.60 -9.61
CA HIS A 196 -7.77 3.13 -10.28
C HIS A 196 -8.50 4.22 -9.47
N GLU A 197 -8.73 4.00 -8.17
CA GLU A 197 -9.30 5.00 -7.25
C GLU A 197 -8.46 6.29 -7.17
N VAL A 198 -7.13 6.17 -7.13
CA VAL A 198 -6.22 7.32 -7.06
C VAL A 198 -6.21 8.08 -8.37
N MET A 199 -6.16 7.37 -9.50
CA MET A 199 -6.23 7.96 -10.84
C MET A 199 -7.56 8.66 -11.12
N ALA A 200 -8.68 8.07 -10.70
CA ALA A 200 -10.00 8.67 -10.86
C ALA A 200 -10.10 9.99 -10.08
N ALA A 201 -9.57 10.00 -8.86
CA ALA A 201 -9.60 11.11 -7.92
C ALA A 201 -8.61 12.24 -8.28
N LEU A 202 -7.36 11.89 -8.60
CA LEU A 202 -6.21 12.80 -8.71
C LEU A 202 -5.65 12.92 -10.13
N GLY A 203 -6.25 12.29 -11.12
CA GLY A 203 -5.76 12.32 -12.49
C GLY A 203 -5.60 13.74 -13.03
N GLY A 204 -4.36 14.14 -13.31
CA GLY A 204 -4.01 15.48 -13.81
C GLY A 204 -3.84 16.55 -12.73
N VAL A 205 -3.83 16.18 -11.44
CA VAL A 205 -3.53 17.10 -10.34
C VAL A 205 -2.03 17.34 -10.26
N ASP A 206 -1.54 18.56 -10.43
CA ASP A 206 -0.12 18.89 -10.25
C ASP A 206 0.06 20.22 -9.51
N ARG A 207 1.28 20.78 -9.52
CA ARG A 207 1.55 22.07 -8.86
C ARG A 207 0.79 23.25 -9.48
N THR A 208 0.44 23.14 -10.77
CA THR A 208 -0.26 24.18 -11.54
C THR A 208 -1.77 23.96 -11.55
N ASN A 209 -2.20 22.70 -11.55
CA ASN A 209 -3.59 22.29 -11.44
C ASN A 209 -3.79 21.53 -10.12
N THR A 210 -3.94 22.26 -9.02
CA THR A 210 -3.99 21.66 -7.67
C THR A 210 -5.35 21.10 -7.31
N GLN A 211 -6.39 21.33 -8.12
CA GLN A 211 -7.76 20.93 -7.79
C GLN A 211 -7.99 19.47 -8.16
N PRO A 212 -8.30 18.61 -7.17
CA PRO A 212 -8.82 17.27 -7.45
C PRO A 212 -10.02 17.30 -8.39
N ARG A 213 -10.21 16.23 -9.17
CA ARG A 213 -11.42 16.09 -10.00
C ARG A 213 -12.67 16.01 -9.15
N GLU A 214 -12.57 15.34 -8.01
CA GLU A 214 -13.58 15.29 -6.96
C GLU A 214 -13.00 15.89 -5.69
N GLN A 215 -13.66 16.88 -5.09
CA GLN A 215 -13.19 17.44 -3.83
C GLN A 215 -13.23 16.38 -2.73
N PHE A 216 -12.08 16.12 -2.12
CA PHE A 216 -12.02 15.20 -1.00
C PHE A 216 -12.34 15.92 0.31
N PRO A 217 -13.08 15.28 1.24
CA PRO A 217 -13.17 15.78 2.59
C PRO A 217 -11.78 15.75 3.28
N PRO A 218 -11.52 16.63 4.26
CA PRO A 218 -10.29 16.59 5.05
C PRO A 218 -10.17 15.24 5.79
N ALA A 219 -8.96 14.64 5.81
CA ALA A 219 -8.77 13.33 6.41
C ALA A 219 -8.52 13.47 7.90
N ASP A 220 -9.03 12.52 8.66
CA ASP A 220 -9.03 12.51 10.11
C ASP A 220 -8.91 11.08 10.65
N CYS A 221 -8.90 10.96 11.98
CA CYS A 221 -8.75 9.66 12.64
C CYS A 221 -9.87 8.66 12.37
N ARG A 222 -10.95 9.04 11.67
CA ARG A 222 -12.20 8.29 11.44
C ARG A 222 -12.54 8.04 9.97
N ASN A 223 -11.87 8.70 9.02
CA ASN A 223 -12.17 8.47 7.61
C ASN A 223 -11.80 7.06 7.11
N LEU A 224 -12.08 6.75 5.85
CA LEU A 224 -11.59 5.50 5.26
C LEU A 224 -10.08 5.56 5.00
N PRO A 225 -9.36 4.42 5.11
CA PRO A 225 -7.95 4.30 4.74
C PRO A 225 -7.59 4.91 3.38
N ALA A 226 -8.45 4.67 2.38
CA ALA A 226 -8.27 5.17 1.03
C ALA A 226 -8.15 6.70 0.99
N LEU A 227 -8.89 7.42 1.83
CA LEU A 227 -8.82 8.88 1.89
C LEU A 227 -7.45 9.38 2.39
N ILE A 228 -6.85 8.70 3.37
CA ILE A 228 -5.52 9.04 3.87
C ILE A 228 -4.48 8.89 2.74
N ARG A 229 -4.52 7.76 2.02
CA ARG A 229 -3.65 7.53 0.86
C ARG A 229 -3.85 8.58 -0.24
N LEU A 230 -5.11 8.92 -0.55
CA LEU A 230 -5.44 9.97 -1.51
C LEU A 230 -4.87 11.33 -1.10
N GLN A 231 -4.94 11.70 0.18
CA GLN A 231 -4.36 12.96 0.65
C GLN A 231 -2.84 12.97 0.63
N LEU A 232 -2.17 11.86 0.97
CA LEU A 232 -0.72 11.73 0.81
C LEU A 232 -0.31 11.90 -0.66
N CYS A 233 -1.06 11.27 -1.58
CA CYS A 233 -0.84 11.44 -3.02
C CYS A 233 -1.06 12.89 -3.45
N HIS A 234 -2.17 13.52 -3.05
CA HIS A 234 -2.45 14.92 -3.35
C HIS A 234 -1.34 15.87 -2.88
N LEU A 235 -0.86 15.70 -1.65
CA LEU A 235 0.27 16.48 -1.12
C LEU A 235 1.54 16.26 -1.93
N ALA A 236 1.84 15.01 -2.30
CA ALA A 236 3.01 14.68 -3.11
C ALA A 236 2.96 15.33 -4.52
N LEU A 237 1.78 15.43 -5.11
CA LEU A 237 1.59 15.99 -6.45
C LEU A 237 1.60 17.52 -6.44
N THR A 238 1.07 18.15 -5.39
CA THR A 238 0.89 19.61 -5.32
C THR A 238 2.05 20.34 -4.66
N LYS A 239 2.68 19.74 -3.64
CA LYS A 239 3.72 20.40 -2.82
C LYS A 239 5.13 19.89 -3.13
N TYR A 240 5.25 18.67 -3.63
CA TYR A 240 6.46 17.86 -3.43
C TYR A 240 7.35 17.73 -4.67
N ALA A 241 7.58 18.83 -5.38
CA ALA A 241 8.57 18.87 -6.46
C ALA A 241 9.98 19.28 -5.99
N ASN A 242 10.20 19.42 -4.68
CA ASN A 242 11.54 19.62 -4.13
C ASN A 242 12.35 18.32 -4.27
N LYS A 243 13.58 18.41 -4.79
CA LYS A 243 14.45 17.24 -4.99
C LYS A 243 14.95 16.64 -3.67
N ASP A 244 14.90 17.36 -2.57
CA ASP A 244 15.52 16.94 -1.31
C ASP A 244 14.62 16.09 -0.42
N TRP A 245 13.35 15.99 -0.81
CA TRP A 245 12.30 15.36 -0.04
C TRP A 245 11.75 14.12 -0.82
N LYS A 246 11.43 13.03 -0.11
CA LYS A 246 10.67 11.83 -0.57
C LYS A 246 9.50 11.48 0.37
N LEU A 247 8.25 11.68 -0.07
CA LEU A 247 7.05 11.40 0.72
C LEU A 247 6.57 10.02 0.30
N PHE A 248 6.51 9.12 1.28
CA PHE A 248 5.98 7.80 1.07
C PHE A 248 4.44 7.86 0.97
N LEU A 249 3.91 7.40 -0.16
CA LEU A 249 2.50 7.65 -0.55
C LEU A 249 1.49 6.72 0.12
N SER A 250 1.95 5.66 0.78
CA SER A 250 1.08 4.71 1.48
C SER A 250 1.19 4.92 2.99
N PRO A 251 0.07 5.00 3.73
CA PRO A 251 0.13 5.06 5.18
C PRO A 251 0.71 3.76 5.75
N VAL A 252 1.58 3.88 6.74
CA VAL A 252 2.18 2.75 7.46
C VAL A 252 1.32 2.44 8.66
N GLY A 253 0.64 1.30 8.69
CA GLY A 253 -0.24 0.97 9.83
C GLY A 253 0.19 -0.26 10.61
N PHE A 254 0.92 -1.18 9.97
CA PHE A 254 1.33 -2.45 10.56
C PHE A 254 2.82 -2.48 10.82
N LEU A 255 3.24 -3.22 11.84
CA LEU A 255 4.66 -3.51 12.06
C LEU A 255 5.14 -4.54 11.02
N ASP A 256 4.36 -5.61 10.83
CA ASP A 256 4.72 -6.75 9.98
C ASP A 256 3.54 -7.25 9.11
N ASP A 257 3.87 -8.09 8.12
CA ASP A 257 2.90 -8.63 7.16
C ASP A 257 1.94 -9.66 7.77
N SER A 258 2.35 -10.38 8.83
CA SER A 258 1.49 -11.34 9.52
C SER A 258 0.35 -10.60 10.23
N SER A 259 0.68 -9.53 10.96
CA SER A 259 -0.28 -8.62 11.58
C SER A 259 -1.22 -8.01 10.54
N ARG A 260 -0.67 -7.51 9.42
CA ARG A 260 -1.48 -6.99 8.30
C ARG A 260 -2.47 -8.01 7.74
N ARG A 261 -2.02 -9.26 7.54
CA ARG A 261 -2.84 -10.35 7.01
C ARG A 261 -3.98 -10.72 7.96
N LYS A 262 -3.72 -10.83 9.27
CA LYS A 262 -4.75 -11.13 10.29
C LYS A 262 -5.92 -10.14 10.22
N TRP A 263 -5.61 -8.86 9.99
CA TRP A 263 -6.61 -7.80 9.90
C TRP A 263 -7.30 -7.69 8.54
N TYR A 264 -6.76 -8.32 7.48
CA TYR A 264 -7.24 -8.12 6.12
C TYR A 264 -8.72 -8.49 5.94
N THR A 265 -9.11 -9.69 6.34
CA THR A 265 -10.50 -10.15 6.22
C THR A 265 -11.41 -9.42 7.21
N VAL A 266 -10.95 -9.26 8.45
CA VAL A 266 -11.70 -8.61 9.53
C VAL A 266 -12.06 -7.18 9.18
N ALA A 267 -11.17 -6.48 8.48
CA ALA A 267 -11.32 -5.08 8.18
C ALA A 267 -11.80 -4.83 6.74
N GLY A 268 -12.47 -5.83 6.14
CA GLY A 268 -13.11 -5.69 4.82
C GLY A 268 -12.12 -5.41 3.70
N GLN A 269 -10.93 -6.00 3.76
CA GLN A 269 -9.85 -5.87 2.77
C GLN A 269 -9.22 -4.47 2.68
N GLN A 270 -9.69 -3.50 3.47
CA GLN A 270 -9.20 -2.11 3.47
C GLN A 270 -7.78 -1.98 4.04
N THR A 271 -7.25 -3.02 4.71
CA THR A 271 -5.85 -3.02 5.17
C THR A 271 -4.84 -3.03 4.02
N LYS A 272 -5.28 -3.36 2.80
CA LYS A 272 -4.45 -3.29 1.58
C LYS A 272 -3.91 -1.89 1.29
N VAL A 273 -4.65 -0.86 1.71
CA VAL A 273 -4.26 0.55 1.54
C VAL A 273 -3.04 0.88 2.40
N PHE A 274 -2.85 0.15 3.51
CA PHE A 274 -1.72 0.31 4.40
C PHE A 274 -0.60 -0.66 4.09
N VAL A 275 0.60 -0.23 4.45
CA VAL A 275 1.79 -1.06 4.39
C VAL A 275 2.38 -1.28 5.77
N THR A 276 3.48 -2.03 5.79
CA THR A 276 4.25 -2.32 6.99
C THR A 276 5.37 -1.31 7.20
N ALA A 277 5.83 -1.16 8.44
CA ALA A 277 7.00 -0.35 8.77
C ALA A 277 8.24 -0.84 7.99
N LYS A 278 8.42 -2.16 7.89
CA LYS A 278 9.49 -2.77 7.08
C LYS A 278 9.47 -2.33 5.61
N TYR A 279 8.29 -2.22 5.01
CA TYR A 279 8.14 -1.79 3.63
C TYR A 279 8.53 -0.31 3.46
N PHE A 280 8.14 0.55 4.40
CA PHE A 280 8.58 1.94 4.44
C PHE A 280 10.10 2.07 4.59
N LEU A 281 10.73 1.31 5.49
CA LEU A 281 12.17 1.35 5.69
C LEU A 281 12.95 0.90 4.45
N THR A 282 12.42 -0.11 3.73
CA THR A 282 12.97 -0.52 2.43
C THR A 282 12.85 0.59 1.38
N TYR A 283 11.71 1.28 1.33
CA TYR A 283 11.52 2.45 0.47
C TYR A 283 12.48 3.59 0.84
N ALA A 284 12.68 3.84 2.13
CA ALA A 284 13.54 4.90 2.62
C ALA A 284 15.02 4.63 2.30
N ASP A 285 15.51 3.41 2.50
CA ASP A 285 16.88 3.05 2.12
C ASP A 285 17.14 3.32 0.62
N GLU A 286 16.24 2.87 -0.26
CA GLU A 286 16.35 3.12 -1.70
C GLU A 286 16.33 4.61 -2.04
N ALA A 287 15.52 5.41 -1.35
CA ALA A 287 15.43 6.84 -1.56
C ALA A 287 16.69 7.57 -1.07
N LEU A 288 17.16 7.28 0.15
CA LEU A 288 18.37 7.89 0.73
C LEU A 288 19.60 7.59 -0.13
N ARG A 289 19.76 6.34 -0.60
CA ARG A 289 20.87 5.94 -1.50
C ARG A 289 20.83 6.61 -2.87
N ARG A 290 19.66 7.08 -3.32
CA ARG A 290 19.48 7.86 -4.56
C ARG A 290 19.63 9.36 -4.32
N SER A 291 20.39 9.74 -3.28
CA SER A 291 20.70 11.13 -2.91
C SER A 291 19.48 11.96 -2.54
N LYS A 292 18.51 11.36 -1.84
CA LYS A 292 17.42 12.10 -1.19
C LYS A 292 17.81 12.42 0.24
N PHE A 293 17.67 13.67 0.63
CA PHE A 293 18.09 14.13 1.95
C PHE A 293 17.07 13.84 3.04
N ASN A 294 15.78 13.81 2.71
CA ASN A 294 14.72 13.58 3.68
C ASN A 294 13.71 12.60 3.10
N VAL A 295 13.45 11.50 3.81
CA VAL A 295 12.36 10.56 3.50
C VAL A 295 11.35 10.60 4.63
N MET A 296 10.07 10.72 4.28
CA MET A 296 8.99 10.91 5.24
C MET A 296 7.92 9.84 5.05
N GLY A 297 7.48 9.24 6.16
CA GLY A 297 6.37 8.28 6.19
C GLY A 297 5.37 8.66 7.26
N MET A 298 4.08 8.55 6.94
CA MET A 298 3.01 8.73 7.91
C MET A 298 2.64 7.37 8.51
N PHE A 299 2.85 7.24 9.82
CA PHE A 299 2.60 6.04 10.60
C PHE A 299 1.24 6.17 11.28
N CYS A 300 0.25 5.46 10.77
CA CYS A 300 -1.15 5.45 11.18
C CYS A 300 -1.51 4.11 11.85
N HIS A 301 -1.21 3.98 13.14
CA HIS A 301 -1.51 2.78 13.91
C HIS A 301 -2.99 2.70 14.32
N TRP A 302 -3.51 1.49 14.43
CA TRP A 302 -4.85 1.25 14.97
C TRP A 302 -4.80 0.97 16.45
N VAL A 303 -5.74 1.60 17.14
CA VAL A 303 -5.95 1.39 18.54
C VAL A 303 -7.38 0.90 18.71
N LEU A 304 -7.54 -0.32 19.22
CA LEU A 304 -8.83 -0.91 19.57
C LEU A 304 -9.27 -0.33 20.90
N GLN A 305 -10.43 0.33 20.94
CA GLN A 305 -10.89 1.03 22.15
C GLN A 305 -11.63 0.14 23.16
N ASP A 306 -12.00 -1.10 22.80
CA ASP A 306 -12.73 -2.01 23.68
C ASP A 306 -12.08 -3.40 23.75
N LEU A 307 -11.62 -3.76 24.95
CA LEU A 307 -11.06 -5.07 25.32
C LEU A 307 -12.11 -6.20 25.23
N TYR A 308 -13.41 -5.89 25.17
CA TYR A 308 -14.52 -6.84 25.13
C TYR A 308 -15.07 -7.16 23.74
N LEU A 309 -14.38 -6.74 22.67
CA LEU A 309 -14.69 -7.14 21.29
C LEU A 309 -14.37 -8.63 21.02
N THR A 310 -14.98 -9.52 21.81
CA THR A 310 -15.08 -10.97 21.58
C THR A 310 -15.87 -11.31 20.31
N ARG A 311 -16.58 -10.33 19.72
CA ARG A 311 -17.42 -10.49 18.53
C ARG A 311 -17.29 -9.32 17.55
N VAL A 312 -16.07 -9.03 17.11
CA VAL A 312 -15.88 -8.32 15.82
C VAL A 312 -16.65 -9.04 14.70
N VAL A 313 -16.82 -10.37 14.84
CA VAL A 313 -17.58 -11.25 13.94
C VAL A 313 -19.05 -10.85 13.75
N ASP A 314 -19.72 -10.25 14.75
CA ASP A 314 -21.16 -9.91 14.63
C ASP A 314 -21.38 -8.52 14.03
N ILE A 315 -20.47 -7.55 14.26
CA ILE A 315 -20.54 -6.20 13.68
C ILE A 315 -20.05 -6.19 12.22
N VAL A 316 -18.95 -6.91 11.92
CA VAL A 316 -18.33 -6.98 10.58
C VAL A 316 -19.21 -7.74 9.57
N ARG A 317 -20.18 -8.53 10.04
CA ARG A 317 -21.05 -9.35 9.18
C ARG A 317 -21.94 -8.56 8.23
N HIS A 318 -22.27 -7.30 8.51
CA HIS A 318 -23.24 -6.55 7.71
C HIS A 318 -22.56 -5.49 6.83
N ASN A 319 -21.57 -4.77 7.35
CA ASN A 319 -20.72 -3.91 6.55
C ASN A 319 -19.34 -3.66 7.19
N PRO A 320 -18.25 -4.23 6.66
CA PRO A 320 -16.90 -4.01 7.18
C PRO A 320 -16.44 -2.54 7.16
N THR A 321 -17.08 -1.65 6.39
CA THR A 321 -16.76 -0.21 6.42
C THR A 321 -17.12 0.44 7.75
N GLU A 322 -18.11 -0.10 8.47
CA GLU A 322 -18.55 0.44 9.77
C GLU A 322 -17.45 0.31 10.83
N LEU A 323 -16.63 -0.75 10.77
CA LEU A 323 -15.45 -0.91 11.63
C LEU A 323 -14.52 0.30 11.56
N TRP A 324 -14.40 0.92 10.38
CA TRP A 324 -13.46 2.01 10.12
C TRP A 324 -13.98 3.38 10.54
N THR A 325 -15.30 3.53 10.58
CA THR A 325 -15.96 4.81 10.83
C THR A 325 -16.58 4.90 12.23
N ASP A 326 -16.69 3.78 12.95
CA ASP A 326 -17.30 3.71 14.28
C ASP A 326 -16.35 4.23 15.38
N TRP A 327 -16.89 5.15 16.19
CA TRP A 327 -16.17 5.85 17.25
C TRP A 327 -15.82 4.99 18.47
N GLN A 328 -16.53 3.87 18.67
CA GLN A 328 -16.36 2.94 19.79
C GLN A 328 -15.44 1.78 19.44
N LEU A 329 -15.28 1.47 18.15
CA LEU A 329 -14.59 0.25 17.72
C LEU A 329 -13.11 0.50 17.43
N MET A 330 -12.81 1.51 16.61
CA MET A 330 -11.43 1.76 16.16
C MET A 330 -11.12 3.24 16.06
N ARG A 331 -9.92 3.61 16.52
CA ARG A 331 -9.35 4.94 16.26
C ARG A 331 -7.95 4.82 15.67
N ARG A 332 -7.62 5.75 14.77
CA ARG A 332 -6.26 5.85 14.24
C ARG A 332 -5.45 6.87 15.01
N TYR A 333 -4.33 6.39 15.50
CA TYR A 333 -3.27 7.19 16.05
C TYR A 333 -2.20 7.38 14.99
N ALA A 334 -1.94 8.63 14.61
CA ALA A 334 -0.98 8.96 13.56
C ALA A 334 0.24 9.73 14.07
N THR A 335 1.37 9.44 13.47
CA THR A 335 2.67 10.11 13.65
C THR A 335 3.37 10.24 12.31
N VAL A 336 4.40 11.07 12.24
CA VAL A 336 5.25 11.16 11.04
C VAL A 336 6.68 10.84 11.42
N VAL A 337 7.29 9.90 10.70
CA VAL A 337 8.71 9.58 10.85
C VAL A 337 9.45 10.16 9.66
N ILE A 338 10.48 10.95 9.94
CA ILE A 338 11.37 11.53 8.95
C ILE A 338 12.77 10.97 9.16
N LEU A 339 13.28 10.32 8.12
CA LEU A 339 14.66 9.86 8.03
C LEU A 339 15.44 10.87 7.21
N ARG A 340 16.33 11.61 7.88
CA ARG A 340 17.14 12.64 7.26
C ARG A 340 18.57 12.14 7.08
N HIS A 341 19.06 12.11 5.85
CA HIS A 341 20.43 11.79 5.52
C HIS A 341 21.39 12.89 5.98
N ILE A 342 22.51 12.48 6.57
CA ILE A 342 23.60 13.36 6.98
C ILE A 342 24.79 13.07 6.08
N PRO A 343 25.22 14.03 5.24
CA PRO A 343 26.32 13.81 4.32
C PRO A 343 27.60 13.52 5.11
N THR A 344 28.15 12.33 4.96
CA THR A 344 29.46 12.00 5.54
C THR A 344 30.38 11.33 4.53
N PRO A 345 31.72 11.48 4.68
CA PRO A 345 32.69 10.86 3.78
C PRO A 345 32.72 9.32 3.90
N LEU A 346 32.23 8.77 5.02
CA LEU A 346 32.31 7.36 5.39
C LEU A 346 30.94 6.86 5.85
N GLY A 347 30.26 6.11 4.99
CA GLY A 347 28.99 5.46 5.33
C GLY A 347 27.76 6.37 5.22
N MET A 348 26.61 5.83 5.62
CA MET A 348 25.34 6.55 5.63
C MET A 348 24.96 6.84 7.08
N ARG A 349 24.75 8.13 7.40
CA ARG A 349 24.30 8.58 8.71
C ARG A 349 22.92 9.19 8.57
N VAL A 350 22.06 8.98 9.57
CA VAL A 350 20.70 9.53 9.57
C VAL A 350 20.31 10.16 10.91
N HIS A 351 19.51 11.22 10.82
CA HIS A 351 18.68 11.71 11.92
C HIS A 351 17.29 11.12 11.80
N VAL A 352 16.75 10.64 12.93
CA VAL A 352 15.36 10.22 13.04
C VAL A 352 14.58 11.34 13.72
N VAL A 353 13.70 12.00 12.97
CA VAL A 353 12.76 12.99 13.53
C VAL A 353 11.37 12.39 13.55
N TRP A 354 10.88 12.08 14.74
CA TRP A 354 9.56 11.51 14.98
C TRP A 354 8.60 12.62 15.42
N TYR A 355 7.77 13.09 14.50
CA TYR A 355 6.67 13.97 14.84
C TYR A 355 5.56 13.20 15.56
N ASP A 356 5.35 13.53 16.82
CA ASP A 356 4.39 12.90 17.71
C ASP A 356 3.47 13.97 18.34
N PRO A 357 2.30 14.24 17.74
CA PRO A 357 1.45 15.33 18.21
C PRO A 357 0.83 15.06 19.58
N SER A 358 0.86 13.81 20.07
CA SER A 358 0.28 13.49 21.38
C SER A 358 1.15 13.98 22.54
N MET A 359 2.41 14.33 22.31
CA MET A 359 3.28 14.85 23.37
C MET A 359 2.85 16.25 23.82
N GLU A 360 2.34 17.05 22.88
CA GLU A 360 1.98 18.46 23.13
C GLU A 360 0.45 18.70 23.08
N ASP A 361 -0.33 17.90 22.35
CA ASP A 361 -1.79 18.02 22.32
C ASP A 361 -2.45 17.00 23.26
N VAL A 362 -2.65 17.39 24.51
CA VAL A 362 -3.27 16.57 25.58
C VAL A 362 -4.64 16.00 25.18
N ARG A 363 -5.38 16.68 24.29
CA ARG A 363 -6.68 16.19 23.79
C ARG A 363 -6.54 14.92 22.95
N ILE A 364 -5.38 14.71 22.31
CA ILE A 364 -5.09 13.46 21.61
C ILE A 364 -4.96 12.34 22.65
N LEU A 365 -4.16 12.53 23.70
CA LEU A 365 -3.98 11.52 24.76
C LEU A 365 -5.29 11.18 25.48
N GLN A 366 -6.12 12.18 25.80
CA GLN A 366 -7.44 11.96 26.39
C GLN A 366 -8.36 11.11 25.53
N ARG A 367 -8.19 11.14 24.19
CA ARG A 367 -8.97 10.30 23.27
C ARG A 367 -8.52 8.84 23.25
N PHE A 368 -7.35 8.53 23.80
CA PHE A 368 -6.75 7.20 23.86
C PHE A 368 -6.42 6.80 25.31
N GLU A 369 -7.16 7.31 26.30
CA GLU A 369 -6.85 7.14 27.73
C GLU A 369 -6.67 5.66 28.14
N HIS A 370 -7.49 4.76 27.60
CA HIS A 370 -7.42 3.32 27.88
C HIS A 370 -6.36 2.56 27.10
N ASP A 371 -5.70 3.22 26.14
CA ASP A 371 -4.85 2.58 25.15
C ASP A 371 -3.45 3.20 25.04
N GLN A 372 -3.07 4.02 26.03
CA GLN A 372 -1.76 4.68 26.04
C GLN A 372 -0.61 3.66 26.04
N GLU A 373 -0.80 2.52 26.69
CA GLU A 373 0.16 1.41 26.67
C GLU A 373 0.33 0.81 25.27
N ALA A 374 -0.78 0.60 24.54
CA ALA A 374 -0.72 0.09 23.16
C ALA A 374 0.03 1.07 22.24
N ILE A 375 -0.21 2.37 22.39
CA ILE A 375 0.50 3.42 21.65
C ILE A 375 2.00 3.43 22.03
N ALA A 376 2.33 3.33 23.32
CA ALA A 376 3.72 3.28 23.79
C ALA A 376 4.46 2.04 23.26
N ASN A 377 3.82 0.87 23.34
CA ASN A 377 4.36 -0.38 22.79
C ASN A 377 4.57 -0.28 21.28
N TYR A 378 3.60 0.24 20.53
CA TYR A 378 3.76 0.46 19.09
C TYR A 378 4.96 1.36 18.79
N ARG A 379 5.12 2.46 19.53
CA ARG A 379 6.26 3.37 19.36
C ARG A 379 7.60 2.67 19.59
N ALA A 380 7.69 1.89 20.67
CA ALA A 380 8.89 1.13 21.02
C ALA A 380 9.26 0.13 19.91
N HIS A 381 8.29 -0.62 19.38
CA HIS A 381 8.55 -1.59 18.31
C HIS A 381 8.97 -0.93 16.99
N VAL A 382 8.38 0.21 16.62
CA VAL A 382 8.85 0.95 15.42
C VAL A 382 10.29 1.45 15.61
N MET A 383 10.66 1.88 16.82
CA MET A 383 12.05 2.26 17.12
C MET A 383 13.00 1.07 17.03
N GLU A 384 12.63 -0.08 17.58
CA GLU A 384 13.41 -1.32 17.45
C GLU A 384 13.61 -1.69 15.98
N MET A 385 12.54 -1.67 15.17
CA MET A 385 12.63 -1.93 13.73
C MET A 385 13.53 -0.93 12.98
N LEU A 386 13.54 0.34 13.39
CA LEU A 386 14.45 1.36 12.85
C LEU A 386 15.91 1.03 13.17
N GLU A 387 16.18 0.55 14.39
CA GLU A 387 17.52 0.18 14.83
C GLU A 387 18.03 -1.08 14.13
N GLU A 388 17.17 -2.11 14.02
CA GLU A 388 17.45 -3.32 13.26
C GLU A 388 17.75 -2.99 11.80
N TRP A 389 16.89 -2.19 11.16
CA TRP A 389 17.08 -1.75 9.78
C TRP A 389 18.41 -0.99 9.61
N ALA A 390 18.72 -0.08 10.53
CA ALA A 390 19.95 0.69 10.47
C ALA A 390 21.19 -0.23 10.60
N ALA A 391 21.16 -1.19 11.54
CA ALA A 391 22.21 -2.17 11.72
C ALA A 391 22.40 -3.06 10.49
N GLU A 392 21.32 -3.61 9.92
CA GLU A 392 21.34 -4.46 8.72
C GLU A 392 21.92 -3.73 7.50
N ASN A 393 21.63 -2.43 7.37
CA ASN A 393 22.03 -1.61 6.23
C ASN A 393 23.34 -0.84 6.45
N ARG A 394 23.99 -1.02 7.60
CA ARG A 394 25.22 -0.30 8.01
C ARG A 394 25.04 1.21 8.00
N ILE A 395 23.90 1.64 8.55
CA ILE A 395 23.51 3.04 8.72
C ILE A 395 23.72 3.39 10.19
N GLU A 396 24.39 4.51 10.45
CA GLU A 396 24.50 5.03 11.81
C GLU A 396 23.36 6.02 12.08
N ILE A 397 22.58 5.76 13.13
CA ILE A 397 21.60 6.73 13.65
C ILE A 397 22.34 7.68 14.59
N GLU A 398 22.62 8.90 14.11
CA GLU A 398 23.40 9.90 14.86
C GLU A 398 22.58 10.49 16.02
N SER A 399 21.33 10.84 15.76
CA SER A 399 20.44 11.39 16.77
C SER A 399 18.98 11.10 16.47
N ARG A 400 18.17 11.14 17.53
CA ARG A 400 16.75 10.81 17.54
C ARG A 400 16.00 11.93 18.25
N TYR A 401 14.94 12.42 17.63
CA TYR A 401 14.09 13.47 18.18
C TYR A 401 12.64 13.03 18.13
N ARG A 402 11.86 13.39 19.15
CA ARG A 402 10.43 13.08 19.21
C ARG A 402 9.62 14.27 19.72
N GLY A 403 8.38 14.41 19.26
CA GLY A 403 7.47 15.50 19.66
C GLY A 403 7.23 16.46 18.51
N GLY A 404 7.34 17.77 18.77
CA GLY A 404 7.23 18.82 17.76
C GLY A 404 5.93 19.63 17.85
N PRO A 405 5.79 20.65 17.00
CA PRO A 405 4.77 21.67 17.16
C PRO A 405 3.37 21.16 16.77
N VAL A 406 2.38 21.47 17.59
CA VAL A 406 0.97 21.14 17.32
C VAL A 406 0.19 22.37 16.88
N SER A 407 -0.71 22.18 15.92
CA SER A 407 -1.62 23.24 15.48
C SER A 407 -2.78 23.42 16.45
N ASN A 408 -3.08 24.66 16.79
CA ASN A 408 -4.29 25.03 17.54
C ASN A 408 -5.46 25.42 16.61
N GLU A 409 -5.30 25.26 15.30
CA GLU A 409 -6.35 25.56 14.32
C GLU A 409 -7.60 24.70 14.58
N ALA A 410 -8.76 25.35 14.46
CA ALA A 410 -10.05 24.71 14.66
C ALA A 410 -10.21 23.54 13.68
N GLY A 411 -10.50 22.35 14.22
CA GLY A 411 -10.64 21.14 13.44
C GLY A 411 -9.35 20.36 13.19
N VAL A 412 -8.16 20.92 13.42
CA VAL A 412 -6.89 20.15 13.40
C VAL A 412 -6.58 19.58 14.77
N SER A 413 -6.86 20.37 15.80
CA SER A 413 -6.50 20.01 17.16
C SER A 413 -7.33 18.87 17.75
N GLY A 414 -6.68 18.03 18.55
CA GLY A 414 -7.22 16.80 19.11
C GLY A 414 -7.28 15.63 18.12
N ASP A 415 -6.85 15.81 16.87
CA ASP A 415 -6.84 14.75 15.85
C ASP A 415 -5.42 14.52 15.31
N SER A 416 -4.82 13.39 15.68
CA SER A 416 -3.43 13.06 15.30
C SER A 416 -3.22 12.94 13.78
N VAL A 417 -4.23 12.49 13.02
CA VAL A 417 -4.15 12.37 11.56
C VAL A 417 -4.13 13.76 10.92
N ARG A 418 -5.01 14.66 11.34
CA ARG A 418 -5.01 16.05 10.85
C ARG A 418 -3.75 16.80 11.23
N GLN A 419 -3.27 16.63 12.47
CA GLN A 419 -1.99 17.22 12.90
C GLN A 419 -0.84 16.74 12.00
N CYS A 420 -0.79 15.46 11.67
CA CYS A 420 0.23 14.91 10.77
C CYS A 420 0.15 15.49 9.37
N PHE A 421 -1.03 15.54 8.73
CA PHE A 421 -1.17 16.14 7.40
C PHE A 421 -0.76 17.60 7.38
N HIS A 422 -1.20 18.36 8.37
CA HIS A 422 -0.86 19.76 8.52
C HIS A 422 0.65 19.97 8.78
N PHE A 423 1.29 19.11 9.57
CA PHE A 423 2.73 19.10 9.76
C PHE A 423 3.49 18.80 8.46
N ILE A 424 3.09 17.76 7.72
CA ILE A 424 3.66 17.41 6.40
C ILE A 424 3.54 18.59 5.45
N GLU A 425 2.36 19.22 5.36
CA GLU A 425 2.16 20.37 4.49
C GLU A 425 3.07 21.54 4.87
N ARG A 426 3.19 21.86 6.17
CA ARG A 426 4.04 22.95 6.65
C ARG A 426 5.51 22.71 6.31
N VAL A 427 6.07 21.55 6.67
CA VAL A 427 7.47 21.16 6.44
C VAL A 427 7.83 21.14 4.94
N THR A 428 6.89 20.75 4.09
CA THR A 428 7.17 20.55 2.66
C THR A 428 6.87 21.78 1.80
N SER A 429 6.11 22.75 2.33
CA SER A 429 5.73 23.95 1.59
C SER A 429 6.85 25.00 1.47
N GLY A 430 7.88 24.95 2.33
CA GLY A 430 9.00 25.91 2.37
C GLY A 430 8.59 27.37 2.66
N ARG A 431 7.31 27.64 2.95
CA ARG A 431 6.78 29.01 3.11
C ARG A 431 6.65 29.44 4.57
N TRP A 432 6.60 28.49 5.50
CA TRP A 432 6.23 28.76 6.90
C TRP A 432 7.09 28.02 7.92
N PHE A 433 7.66 26.87 7.54
CA PHE A 433 8.33 25.97 8.46
C PHE A 433 9.26 25.05 7.67
N GLU A 434 10.57 25.23 7.82
CA GLU A 434 11.56 24.27 7.36
C GLU A 434 12.09 23.54 8.59
N LEU A 435 12.33 22.23 8.48
CA LEU A 435 13.04 21.55 9.55
C LEU A 435 14.46 22.12 9.62
N PRO A 436 14.98 22.47 10.80
CA PRO A 436 16.33 23.02 10.99
C PRO A 436 17.39 22.14 10.34
N GLU A 437 18.57 22.69 10.06
CA GLU A 437 19.70 21.90 9.60
C GLU A 437 20.06 20.79 10.60
N PRO A 438 20.65 19.66 10.15
CA PRO A 438 20.99 18.54 11.04
C PRO A 438 21.77 18.94 12.29
N ASP A 439 22.69 19.88 12.18
CA ASP A 439 23.59 20.35 13.23
C ASP A 439 22.95 21.37 14.19
N ASP A 440 21.78 21.92 13.86
CA ASP A 440 21.04 22.86 14.72
C ASP A 440 20.07 22.13 15.66
N GLU A 441 20.65 21.38 16.60
CA GLU A 441 19.90 20.69 17.66
C GLU A 441 19.02 21.66 18.47
N GLN A 442 19.53 22.87 18.76
CA GLN A 442 18.82 23.84 19.57
C GLN A 442 17.54 24.34 18.88
N ALA A 443 17.55 24.52 17.56
CA ALA A 443 16.36 24.89 16.82
C ALA A 443 15.28 23.79 16.88
N LEU A 444 15.66 22.52 16.81
CA LEU A 444 14.70 21.40 17.00
C LEU A 444 14.10 21.42 18.41
N LEU A 445 14.92 21.64 19.44
CA LEU A 445 14.43 21.77 20.82
C LEU A 445 13.46 22.95 20.98
N ASN A 446 13.79 24.10 20.38
CA ASN A 446 12.91 25.29 20.40
C ASN A 446 11.58 25.08 19.67
N MET A 447 11.52 24.10 18.75
CA MET A 447 10.29 23.71 18.06
C MET A 447 9.44 22.71 18.83
N GLY A 448 9.85 22.32 20.04
CA GLY A 448 9.15 21.36 20.89
C GLY A 448 9.51 19.89 20.60
N PHE A 449 10.62 19.64 19.90
CA PHE A 449 11.18 18.30 19.85
C PHE A 449 12.03 18.03 21.08
N VAL A 450 12.02 16.79 21.56
CA VAL A 450 12.86 16.31 22.66
C VAL A 450 13.82 15.28 22.09
N LYS A 451 15.09 15.37 22.47
CA LYS A 451 16.11 14.37 22.08
C LYS A 451 15.85 13.07 22.85
N MET A 452 15.78 11.96 22.13
CA MET A 452 15.65 10.65 22.75
C MET A 452 17.05 10.15 23.13
N GLU A 453 17.26 9.83 24.42
CA GLU A 453 18.52 9.27 24.88
C GLU A 453 18.73 7.85 24.31
N SER A 454 19.97 7.48 24.02
CA SER A 454 20.32 6.22 23.32
C SER A 454 20.20 4.97 24.20
N THR A 455 19.46 5.03 25.31
CA THR A 455 19.35 3.94 26.27
C THR A 455 17.92 3.46 26.37
N LEU A 456 17.77 2.14 26.25
CA LEU A 456 16.62 1.26 26.50
C LEU A 456 15.97 1.42 27.90
N GLN A 457 16.01 2.60 28.50
CA GLN A 457 15.62 2.88 29.87
C GLN A 457 14.72 4.12 30.02
N GLU A 458 13.93 4.48 29.00
CA GLU A 458 12.61 5.03 29.31
C GLU A 458 11.67 3.87 29.63
N ARG A 459 11.92 3.24 30.79
CA ARG A 459 10.89 2.51 31.52
C ARG A 459 9.84 3.56 31.90
N TRP A 460 8.73 3.54 31.19
CA TRP A 460 7.45 4.03 31.70
C TRP A 460 6.83 2.95 32.59
#